data_AF-A0A1H0XQE3-F1
#
_entry.id   AF-A0A1H0XQE3-F1
#
_cell.length_a   1.000
_cell.length_b   1.000
_cell.length_c   1.000
_cell.angle_alpha   90.00
_cell.angle_beta   90.00
_cell.angle_gamma   90.00
#
_symmetry.space_group_name_H-M   'P 1'
#
loop_
_entity.id
_entity.type
_entity.pdbx_description
1 polymer ?
#
loop_
_entity_poly.entity_id
_entity_poly.type
_entity_poly.pdbx_seq_one_letter_code
_entity_poly.pdbx_strand_id
1 'polypeptide(L)'
;MNQPLTYFVFNAKIWRMGYLKHGGREYEFEDRLLAHLQFVIGQKLKKQESFFLSWNKAHDQGDGRVSVWLSPYTGVAFHFSGSREPELSKAWVRALNALAHTPRGLLAISEDEANRFVKNNPDLT
;
A
#
# COMPACT_ATOMS: atom_id res chain seq x y z
N MET A 1 -39.09 -14.12 19.75
CA MET A 1 -39.54 -14.20 18.35
C MET A 1 -38.54 -13.42 17.53
N ASN A 2 -37.72 -14.15 16.77
CA ASN A 2 -36.48 -13.68 16.16
C ASN A 2 -36.78 -13.12 14.77
N GLN A 3 -36.36 -11.88 14.49
CA GLN A 3 -36.25 -11.35 13.12
C GLN A 3 -34.92 -10.58 13.08
N PRO A 4 -33.86 -11.12 12.45
CA PRO A 4 -32.63 -10.36 12.29
C PRO A 4 -32.80 -9.36 11.15
N LEU A 5 -32.47 -8.10 11.43
CA LEU A 5 -32.40 -7.03 10.45
C LEU A 5 -31.41 -7.41 9.34
N THR A 6 -31.95 -7.48 8.12
CA THR A 6 -31.23 -7.63 6.86
C THR A 6 -30.22 -6.49 6.73
N TYR A 7 -28.94 -6.80 6.91
CA TYR A 7 -27.87 -5.87 6.55
C TYR A 7 -27.86 -5.73 5.02
N PHE A 8 -28.08 -4.49 4.59
CA PHE A 8 -27.99 -4.04 3.22
C PHE A 8 -26.65 -4.46 2.60
N VAL A 9 -26.69 -5.33 1.60
CA VAL A 9 -25.55 -5.57 0.68
C VAL A 9 -25.57 -4.46 -0.36
N PHE A 10 -24.99 -3.30 -0.02
CA PHE A 10 -24.62 -2.28 -0.99
C PHE A 10 -23.20 -2.58 -1.47
N ASN A 11 -23.09 -3.34 -2.56
CA ASN A 11 -21.93 -3.42 -3.48
C ASN A 11 -20.53 -3.17 -2.87
N ALA A 12 -20.21 -3.84 -1.76
CA ALA A 12 -18.94 -3.70 -1.08
C ALA A 12 -17.98 -4.72 -1.68
N LYS A 13 -17.02 -4.26 -2.50
CA LYS A 13 -15.78 -4.99 -2.67
C LYS A 13 -15.25 -5.26 -1.25
N ILE A 14 -15.28 -6.51 -0.79
CA ILE A 14 -14.77 -6.86 0.54
C ILE A 14 -13.27 -6.60 0.50
N TRP A 15 -12.85 -5.47 1.05
CA TRP A 15 -11.44 -5.14 1.19
C TRP A 15 -10.84 -6.12 2.19
N ARG A 16 -9.86 -6.88 1.72
CA ARG A 16 -9.03 -7.73 2.58
C ARG A 16 -7.91 -6.86 3.13
N MET A 17 -7.82 -6.78 4.45
CA MET A 17 -6.87 -5.90 5.12
C MET A 17 -5.71 -6.71 5.67
N GLY A 18 -4.49 -6.31 5.33
CA GLY A 18 -3.24 -6.83 5.86
C GLY A 18 -2.50 -5.73 6.60
N TYR A 19 -1.31 -6.06 7.11
CA TYR A 19 -0.49 -5.08 7.81
C TYR A 19 1.00 -5.22 7.53
N LEU A 20 1.67 -4.07 7.46
CA LEU A 20 3.11 -3.93 7.50
C LEU A 20 3.55 -3.77 8.96
N LYS A 21 4.48 -4.61 9.44
CA LYS A 21 5.11 -4.43 10.75
C LYS A 21 6.47 -3.78 10.60
N HIS A 22 6.70 -2.72 11.37
CA HIS A 22 8.00 -2.07 11.48
C HIS A 22 8.14 -1.30 12.79
N GLY A 23 9.29 -1.42 13.46
CA GLY A 23 9.58 -0.68 14.70
C GLY A 23 8.59 -0.93 15.84
N GLY A 24 8.05 -2.16 15.96
CA GLY A 24 7.05 -2.52 16.97
C GLY A 24 5.64 -1.98 16.70
N ARG A 25 5.40 -1.37 15.53
CA ARG A 25 4.07 -0.89 15.10
C ARG A 25 3.54 -1.71 13.93
N GLU A 26 2.21 -1.71 13.82
CA GLU A 26 1.46 -2.29 12.71
C GLU A 26 0.78 -1.18 11.93
N TYR A 27 0.88 -1.25 10.60
CA TYR A 27 0.28 -0.29 9.68
C TYR A 27 -0.62 -1.04 8.70
N GLU A 28 -1.91 -0.74 8.74
CA GLU A 28 -2.94 -1.45 7.99
C GLU A 28 -3.04 -0.93 6.54
N PHE A 29 -3.15 -1.86 5.59
CA PHE A 29 -3.34 -1.59 4.17
C PHE A 29 -4.27 -2.64 3.55
N GLU A 30 -4.90 -2.32 2.42
CA GLU A 30 -5.52 -3.36 1.57
C GLU A 30 -4.43 -4.37 1.15
N ASP A 31 -4.70 -5.67 1.27
CA ASP A 31 -3.78 -6.77 0.90
C ASP A 31 -3.18 -6.57 -0.49
N ARG A 32 -3.99 -6.07 -1.45
CA ARG A 32 -3.52 -5.83 -2.81
C ARG A 32 -2.50 -4.70 -2.86
N LEU A 33 -2.77 -3.55 -2.22
CA LEU A 33 -1.77 -2.48 -2.09
C LEU A 33 -0.53 -2.99 -1.35
N LEU A 34 -0.72 -3.75 -0.26
CA LEU A 34 0.37 -4.31 0.53
C LEU A 34 1.32 -5.19 -0.30
N ALA A 35 0.79 -5.98 -1.24
CA ALA A 35 1.60 -6.80 -2.15
C ALA A 35 2.48 -5.93 -3.08
N HIS A 36 1.94 -4.83 -3.59
CA HIS A 36 2.70 -3.90 -4.42
C HIS A 36 3.76 -3.15 -3.62
N LEU A 37 3.42 -2.74 -2.39
CA LEU A 37 4.37 -2.15 -1.46
C LEU A 37 5.49 -3.14 -1.12
N GLN A 38 5.18 -4.40 -0.80
CA GLN A 38 6.16 -5.45 -0.53
C GLN A 38 7.16 -5.58 -1.69
N PHE A 39 6.66 -5.61 -2.93
CA PHE A 39 7.50 -5.72 -4.11
C PHE A 39 8.47 -4.54 -4.23
N VAL A 40 7.96 -3.30 -4.22
CA VAL A 40 8.77 -2.09 -4.41
C VAL A 40 9.71 -1.83 -3.23
N ILE A 41 9.24 -2.02 -2.00
CA ILE A 41 10.06 -1.92 -0.78
C ILE A 41 11.19 -2.95 -0.85
N GLY A 42 10.88 -4.19 -1.19
CA GLY A 42 11.87 -5.25 -1.33
C GLY A 42 12.94 -4.92 -2.38
N GLN A 43 12.56 -4.34 -3.51
CA GLN A 43 13.51 -3.89 -4.54
C GLN A 43 14.46 -2.82 -4.02
N LYS A 44 13.97 -1.80 -3.31
CA LYS A 44 14.79 -0.70 -2.77
C LYS A 44 15.73 -1.18 -1.67
N LEU A 45 15.22 -1.97 -0.72
CA LEU A 45 16.05 -2.51 0.37
C LEU A 45 17.15 -3.44 -0.14
N LYS A 46 16.89 -4.25 -1.18
CA LYS A 46 17.92 -5.05 -1.86
C LYS A 46 19.03 -4.21 -2.49
N LYS A 47 18.72 -3.00 -2.95
CA LYS A 47 19.68 -2.01 -3.47
C LYS A 47 20.38 -1.19 -2.38
N GLN A 48 20.18 -1.54 -1.11
CA GLN A 48 20.68 -0.79 0.04
C GLN A 48 20.16 0.65 0.14
N GLU A 49 18.98 0.92 -0.45
CA GLU A 49 18.38 2.24 -0.42
C GLU A 49 17.51 2.40 0.83
N SER A 50 17.72 3.48 1.59
CA SER A 50 16.83 3.90 2.67
C SER A 50 15.88 4.99 2.18
N PHE A 51 14.63 4.95 2.62
CA PHE A 51 13.59 5.85 2.11
C PHE A 51 12.41 5.97 3.09
N PHE A 52 11.58 7.00 2.89
CA PHE A 52 10.29 7.13 3.56
C PHE A 52 9.20 6.39 2.79
N LEU A 53 8.36 5.64 3.49
CA LEU A 53 7.03 5.21 3.05
C LEU A 53 6.00 6.17 3.64
N SER A 54 5.14 6.78 2.82
CA SER A 54 4.12 7.73 3.30
C SER A 54 2.74 7.46 2.73
N TRP A 55 1.70 7.80 3.51
CA TRP A 55 0.29 7.76 3.10
C TRP A 55 -0.53 8.76 3.90
N ASN A 56 -1.71 9.09 3.38
CA ASN A 56 -2.69 9.88 4.13
C ASN A 56 -3.57 8.94 4.95
N LYS A 57 -3.87 9.32 6.20
CA LYS A 57 -4.88 8.63 6.98
C LYS A 57 -6.27 8.99 6.44
N ALA A 58 -7.17 8.03 6.49
CA ALA A 58 -8.58 8.34 6.27
C ALA A 58 -9.08 9.29 7.37
N HIS A 59 -10.06 10.13 7.01
CA HIS A 59 -10.55 11.23 7.84
C HIS A 59 -11.15 10.75 9.18
N ASP A 60 -11.56 9.50 9.25
CA ASP A 60 -12.08 8.82 10.44
C ASP A 60 -10.99 8.45 11.48
N GLN A 61 -9.72 8.39 11.07
CA GLN A 61 -8.58 8.04 11.94
C GLN A 61 -7.71 9.24 12.35
N GLY A 62 -8.23 10.45 12.16
CA GLY A 62 -7.49 11.70 12.34
C GLY A 62 -6.80 12.11 11.04
N ASP A 63 -7.26 13.22 10.48
CA ASP A 63 -6.70 13.79 9.26
C ASP A 63 -5.19 14.03 9.41
N GLY A 64 -4.41 13.66 8.38
CA GLY A 64 -2.96 13.82 8.40
C GLY A 64 -2.20 12.80 7.55
N ARG A 65 -0.89 13.04 7.45
CA ARG A 65 0.07 12.19 6.74
C ARG A 65 0.87 11.35 7.72
N VAL A 66 0.91 10.04 7.50
CA VAL A 66 1.85 9.15 8.18
C VAL A 66 3.05 8.92 7.27
N SER A 67 4.24 8.95 7.85
CA SER A 67 5.50 8.64 7.18
C SER A 67 6.34 7.74 8.07
N VAL A 68 6.84 6.64 7.50
CA VAL A 68 7.68 5.65 8.18
C VAL A 68 9.02 5.57 7.45
N TRP A 69 10.11 5.64 8.20
CA TRP A 69 11.45 5.42 7.66
C TRP A 69 11.73 3.93 7.51
N LEU A 70 12.25 3.50 6.36
CA LEU A 70 12.66 2.13 6.11
C LEU A 70 14.13 2.12 5.69
N SER A 71 14.91 1.19 6.26
CA SER A 71 16.31 0.97 5.90
C SER A 71 16.65 -0.52 5.78
N PRO A 72 17.70 -0.87 5.00
CA PRO A 72 18.14 -2.26 4.84
C PRO A 72 18.57 -2.95 6.13
N TYR A 73 18.84 -2.18 7.18
CA TYR A 73 19.33 -2.66 8.48
C TYR A 73 18.21 -2.82 9.52
N THR A 74 16.95 -2.62 9.10
CA THR A 74 15.79 -2.71 9.98
C THR A 74 14.83 -3.81 9.52
N GLY A 75 14.19 -4.49 10.47
CA GLY A 75 13.18 -5.50 10.17
C GLY A 75 11.91 -4.86 9.60
N VAL A 76 11.39 -5.45 8.53
CA VAL A 76 10.05 -5.19 8.00
C VAL A 76 9.37 -6.53 7.71
N ALA A 77 8.13 -6.68 8.13
CA ALA A 77 7.34 -7.87 7.85
C ALA A 77 6.01 -7.48 7.20
N PHE A 78 5.52 -8.33 6.31
CA PHE A 78 4.25 -8.16 5.60
C PHE A 78 3.34 -9.33 5.98
N HIS A 79 2.17 -9.03 6.50
CA HIS A 79 1.17 -10.03 6.83
C HIS A 79 -0.08 -9.79 6.01
N PHE A 80 -0.48 -10.80 5.27
CA PHE A 80 -1.66 -10.79 4.43
C PHE A 80 -2.79 -11.50 5.13
N SER A 81 -4.02 -10.98 5.01
CA SER A 81 -5.21 -11.75 5.41
C SER A 81 -5.52 -12.87 4.42
N GLY A 82 -5.06 -12.69 3.16
CA GLY A 82 -5.04 -13.59 2.02
C GLY A 82 -4.34 -14.92 2.19
N SER A 83 -5.00 -16.04 1.87
CA SER A 83 -4.30 -17.29 1.55
C SER A 83 -3.75 -17.31 0.11
N ARG A 84 -4.35 -16.52 -0.79
CA ARG A 84 -3.89 -16.36 -2.18
C ARG A 84 -3.15 -15.04 -2.32
N GLU A 85 -1.98 -15.09 -2.93
CA GLU A 85 -1.17 -13.91 -3.23
C GLU A 85 -1.88 -13.02 -4.27
N PRO A 86 -2.03 -11.70 -4.02
CA PRO A 86 -2.63 -10.78 -4.98
C PRO A 86 -1.79 -10.65 -6.26
N GLU A 87 -2.44 -10.58 -7.42
CA GLU A 87 -1.75 -10.32 -8.69
C GLU A 87 -1.22 -8.88 -8.76
N LEU A 88 0.04 -8.75 -9.18
CA LEU A 88 0.72 -7.46 -9.31
C LEU A 88 0.36 -6.79 -10.64
N SER A 89 -0.18 -5.58 -10.56
CA SER A 89 -0.39 -4.69 -11.69
C SER A 89 0.94 -4.04 -12.10
N LYS A 90 1.36 -4.26 -13.35
CA LYS A 90 2.58 -3.65 -13.90
C LYS A 90 2.52 -2.12 -13.86
N ALA A 91 1.39 -1.52 -14.21
CA ALA A 91 1.21 -0.08 -14.17
C ALA A 91 1.37 0.48 -12.75
N TRP A 92 0.80 -0.22 -11.76
CA TRP A 92 0.91 0.18 -10.36
C TRP A 92 2.33 0.06 -9.82
N VAL A 93 3.02 -1.05 -10.13
CA VAL A 93 4.43 -1.22 -9.78
C VAL A 93 5.30 -0.11 -10.39
N ARG A 94 5.05 0.26 -11.65
CA ARG A 94 5.78 1.36 -12.30
C ARG A 94 5.52 2.70 -11.66
N ALA A 95 4.25 3.03 -11.37
CA ALA A 95 3.89 4.25 -10.67
C ALA A 95 4.58 4.34 -9.30
N LEU A 96 4.50 3.28 -8.49
CA LEU A 96 5.12 3.23 -7.17
C LEU A 96 6.65 3.33 -7.25
N ASN A 97 7.28 2.65 -8.20
CA ASN A 97 8.72 2.77 -8.42
C ASN A 97 9.12 4.20 -8.81
N ALA A 98 8.39 4.86 -9.70
CA ALA A 98 8.65 6.25 -10.06
C ALA A 98 8.50 7.18 -8.85
N LEU A 99 7.44 7.03 -8.08
CA LEU A 99 7.20 7.82 -6.87
C LEU A 99 8.30 7.61 -5.82
N ALA A 100 8.79 6.37 -5.67
CA ALA A 100 9.83 6.05 -4.71
C ALA A 100 11.22 6.63 -5.03
N HIS A 101 11.42 7.21 -6.22
CA HIS A 101 12.62 7.98 -6.57
C HIS A 101 12.45 9.50 -6.35
N THR A 102 11.29 9.94 -5.86
CA THR A 102 11.07 11.36 -5.55
C THR A 102 11.54 11.70 -4.13
N PRO A 103 11.83 12.99 -3.83
CA PRO A 103 12.19 13.42 -2.47
C PRO A 103 11.13 13.13 -1.40
N ARG A 104 9.88 12.89 -1.80
CA ARG A 104 8.78 12.53 -0.88
C ARG A 104 8.83 11.06 -0.43
N GLY A 105 9.71 10.25 -1.03
CA GLY A 105 9.80 8.81 -0.81
C GLY A 105 8.68 8.04 -1.52
N LEU A 106 8.53 6.77 -1.15
CA LEU A 106 7.46 5.91 -1.66
C LEU A 106 6.11 6.38 -1.11
N LEU A 107 5.19 6.72 -1.99
CA LEU A 107 3.81 7.06 -1.62
C LEU A 107 2.91 5.84 -1.84
N ALA A 108 2.24 5.39 -0.78
CA ALA A 108 1.19 4.40 -0.91
C ALA A 108 -0.07 5.07 -1.48
N ILE A 109 -0.44 4.66 -2.69
CA ILE A 109 -1.55 5.18 -3.47
C ILE A 109 -2.40 4.03 -3.98
N SER A 110 -3.69 4.27 -4.22
CA SER A 110 -4.62 3.30 -4.82
C SER A 110 -4.25 2.93 -6.26
N GLU A 111 -4.80 1.82 -6.75
CA GLU A 111 -4.62 1.40 -8.14
C GLU A 111 -5.13 2.46 -9.14
N ASP A 112 -6.28 3.07 -8.84
CA ASP A 112 -6.85 4.14 -9.67
C ASP A 112 -5.92 5.35 -9.75
N GLU A 113 -5.33 5.78 -8.62
CA GLU A 113 -4.33 6.83 -8.60
C GLU A 113 -3.08 6.46 -9.40
N ALA A 114 -2.65 5.20 -9.31
CA ALA A 114 -1.49 4.72 -10.05
C ALA A 114 -1.75 4.67 -11.56
N ASN A 115 -2.92 4.22 -11.98
CA ASN A 115 -3.34 4.23 -13.38
C ASN A 115 -3.44 5.66 -13.92
N ARG A 116 -4.00 6.60 -13.13
CA ARG A 116 -4.00 8.03 -13.47
C ARG A 116 -2.58 8.59 -13.57
N PHE A 117 -1.69 8.21 -12.66
CA PHE A 117 -0.30 8.64 -12.66
C PHE A 117 0.42 8.19 -13.93
N VAL A 118 0.35 6.91 -14.29
CA VAL A 118 0.97 6.39 -15.53
C VAL A 118 0.36 7.06 -16.76
N LYS A 119 -0.97 7.23 -16.82
CA LYS A 119 -1.63 7.93 -17.93
C LYS A 119 -1.12 9.37 -18.12
N ASN A 120 -0.80 10.06 -17.03
CA ASN A 120 -0.29 11.44 -17.05
C ASN A 120 1.23 11.52 -17.28
N ASN A 121 1.96 10.40 -17.21
CA ASN A 121 3.41 10.29 -17.40
C ASN A 121 3.69 9.19 -18.42
N PRO A 122 3.43 9.45 -19.72
CA PRO A 122 3.43 8.43 -20.76
C PRO A 122 4.79 7.76 -20.96
N ASP A 123 5.88 8.43 -20.57
CA ASP A 123 7.25 7.90 -20.54
C ASP A 123 7.43 6.69 -19.60
N LEU A 124 6.48 6.46 -18.68
CA LEU A 124 6.43 5.30 -17.80
C LEU A 124 5.58 4.13 -18.36
N THR A 125 4.97 4.27 -19.54
CA THR A 125 4.04 3.29 -20.14
C THR A 125 4.74 2.25 -21.01
#